data_AF-A0A9Q4G9Y5-F1
#
_entry.id   AF-A0A9Q4G9Y5-F1
#
_cell.length_a   1.000
_cell.length_b   1.000
_cell.length_c   1.000
_cell.angle_alpha   90.00
_cell.angle_beta   90.00
_cell.angle_gamma   90.00
#
_symmetry.space_group_name_H-M   'P 1'
#
loop_
_entity.id
_entity.type
_entity.pdbx_description
1 polymer ?
#
loop_
_entity_poly.entity_id
_entity_poly.type
_entity_poly.pdbx_seq_one_letter_code
_entity_poly.pdbx_strand_id
1 'polypeptide(L)'
;MKRIIFFSLLLAVSLFHFGCASTEQVARLKSQVTELNGKLDQLAEESQANKSLLEDLSTRLGSQSNLNSNANLLQSSDNKSKTVKSGTTGITGSTQCKAITKKGTQCSRNAKEGSDYCWQHQGYNGGENTQISSGSREIFTGPRGGQYYINSKGKKTYVRKKK
;
A
#
# COMPACT_ATOMS: atom_id res chain seq x y z
N MET A 1 38.87 63.91 28.79
CA MET A 1 38.98 62.55 29.38
C MET A 1 37.63 61.86 29.58
N LYS A 2 36.61 62.50 30.17
CA LYS A 2 35.27 61.90 30.40
C LYS A 2 34.54 61.42 29.12
N ARG A 3 34.73 62.09 27.98
CA ARG A 3 34.10 61.71 26.70
C ARG A 3 34.67 60.43 26.08
N ILE A 4 35.96 60.15 26.27
CA ILE A 4 36.62 58.95 25.72
C ILE A 4 36.16 57.69 26.48
N ILE A 5 35.98 57.79 27.79
CA ILE A 5 35.45 56.70 28.64
C ILE A 5 34.02 56.35 28.24
N PHE A 6 33.20 57.35 27.90
CA PHE A 6 31.82 57.11 27.47
C PHE A 6 31.76 56.35 26.14
N PHE A 7 32.61 56.69 25.18
CA PHE A 7 32.69 55.99 23.90
C PHE A 7 33.23 54.56 24.04
N SER A 8 34.20 54.30 24.93
CA SER A 8 34.70 52.93 25.14
C SER A 8 33.64 52.04 25.81
N LEU A 9 32.84 52.60 26.71
CA LEU A 9 31.77 51.86 27.40
C LEU A 9 30.61 51.53 26.43
N LEU A 10 30.26 52.46 25.54
CA LEU A 10 29.25 52.25 24.50
C LEU A 10 29.67 51.18 23.48
N LEU A 11 30.96 51.14 23.13
CA LEU A 11 31.54 50.15 22.21
C LEU A 11 31.65 48.76 22.86
N ALA A 12 31.89 48.68 24.16
CA ALA A 12 31.86 47.42 24.90
C ALA A 12 30.44 46.84 25.03
N VAL A 13 29.42 47.68 25.23
CA VAL A 13 28.02 47.26 25.33
C VAL A 13 27.47 46.76 23.99
N SER A 14 27.86 47.38 22.87
CA SER A 14 27.45 46.94 21.53
C SER A 14 28.07 45.60 21.13
N LEU A 15 29.33 45.34 21.52
CA LEU A 15 29.97 44.04 21.31
C LEU A 15 29.33 42.93 22.16
N PHE A 16 28.86 43.25 23.37
CA PHE A 16 28.15 42.28 24.23
C PHE A 16 26.77 41.88 23.70
N HIS A 17 26.05 42.80 23.03
CA HIS A 17 24.71 42.50 22.49
C HIS A 17 24.76 41.64 21.21
N PHE A 18 25.82 41.73 20.40
CA PHE A 18 25.95 40.95 19.17
C PHE A 18 26.33 39.47 19.42
N GLY A 19 26.90 39.14 20.59
CA GLY A 19 27.36 37.78 20.92
C GLY A 19 26.26 36.77 21.29
N CYS A 20 25.15 37.22 21.89
CA CYS A 20 24.11 36.30 22.40
C CYS A 20 23.10 35.83 21.34
N ALA A 21 22.83 36.60 20.28
CA ALA A 21 21.79 36.25 19.31
C ALA A 21 22.19 35.07 18.39
N SER A 22 23.49 34.88 18.15
CA SER A 22 24.03 33.82 17.27
C SER A 22 24.08 32.45 17.98
N THR A 23 24.32 32.44 19.30
CA THR A 23 24.47 31.20 20.07
C THR A 23 23.15 30.45 20.23
N GLU A 24 22.02 31.15 20.36
CA GLU A 24 20.69 30.52 20.44
C GLU A 24 20.30 29.81 19.15
N GLN A 25 20.57 30.43 17.99
CA GLN A 25 20.26 29.82 16.70
C GLN A 25 21.10 28.55 16.50
N VAL A 26 22.39 28.61 16.86
CA VAL A 26 23.28 27.44 16.81
C VAL A 26 22.83 26.33 17.76
N ALA A 27 22.35 26.66 18.96
CA ALA A 27 21.81 25.67 19.90
C ALA A 27 20.54 24.99 19.37
N ARG A 28 19.62 25.76 18.78
CA ARG A 28 18.41 25.22 18.13
C ARG A 28 18.74 24.31 16.95
N LEU A 29 19.68 24.73 16.10
CA LEU A 29 20.11 23.93 14.95
C LEU A 29 20.75 22.60 15.39
N LYS A 30 21.59 22.63 16.43
CA LYS A 30 22.17 21.42 17.02
C LYS A 30 21.10 20.47 17.56
N SER A 31 20.09 21.01 18.26
CA SER A 31 18.96 20.21 18.75
C SER A 31 18.18 19.54 17.60
N GLN A 32 17.96 20.26 16.50
CA GLN A 32 17.29 19.70 15.32
C GLN A 32 18.11 18.60 14.66
N VAL A 33 19.44 18.77 14.55
CA VAL A 33 20.34 17.73 14.02
C VAL A 33 20.31 16.48 14.90
N THR A 34 20.33 16.62 16.23
CA THR A 34 20.23 15.47 17.13
C THR A 34 18.88 14.76 17.03
N GLU A 35 17.79 15.51 16.89
CA GLU A 35 16.45 14.92 16.71
C GLU A 35 16.32 14.19 15.36
N LEU A 36 16.82 14.80 14.28
CA LEU A 36 16.80 14.20 12.95
C LEU A 36 17.64 12.93 12.88
N ASN A 37 18.81 12.91 13.53
CA ASN A 37 19.62 11.71 13.63
C ASN A 37 18.90 10.60 14.40
N GLY A 38 18.24 10.91 15.51
CA GLY A 38 17.42 9.93 16.23
C GLY A 38 16.27 9.36 15.38
N LYS A 39 15.63 10.21 14.56
CA LYS A 39 14.60 9.77 13.60
C LYS A 39 15.18 8.88 12.49
N LEU A 40 16.40 9.14 12.02
CA LEU A 40 17.08 8.28 11.06
C LEU A 40 17.38 6.90 11.65
N ASP A 41 17.87 6.85 12.89
CA ASP A 41 18.17 5.58 13.58
C ASP A 41 16.89 4.76 13.79
N GLN A 42 15.80 5.41 14.24
CA GLN A 42 14.51 4.75 14.40
C GLN A 42 13.97 4.21 13.06
N LEU A 43 14.05 5.00 11.99
CA LEU A 43 13.57 4.59 10.68
C LEU A 43 14.40 3.45 10.08
N ALA A 44 15.71 3.43 10.36
CA ALA A 44 16.59 2.34 9.97
C ALA A 44 16.23 1.03 10.71
N GLU A 45 15.91 1.11 12.00
CA GLU A 45 15.45 -0.03 12.79
C GLU A 45 14.11 -0.57 12.28
N GLU A 46 13.13 0.29 12.03
CA GLU A 46 11.84 -0.09 11.45
C GLU A 46 12.01 -0.73 10.07
N SER A 47 12.90 -0.19 9.23
CA SER A 47 13.20 -0.79 7.93
C SER A 47 13.82 -2.19 8.06
N GLN A 48 14.69 -2.41 9.03
CA GLN A 48 15.30 -3.72 9.28
C GLN A 48 14.30 -4.73 9.83
N ALA A 49 13.42 -4.30 10.75
CA ALA A 49 12.35 -5.13 11.30
C ALA A 49 11.33 -5.54 10.22
N ASN A 50 10.94 -4.62 9.35
CA ASN A 50 10.05 -4.95 8.22
C ASN A 50 10.70 -5.95 7.26
N LYS A 51 12.01 -5.82 7.01
CA LYS A 51 12.75 -6.77 6.15
C LYS A 51 12.78 -8.18 6.75
N SER A 52 13.08 -8.33 8.04
CA SER A 52 13.07 -9.64 8.69
C SER A 52 11.68 -10.27 8.73
N LEU A 53 10.64 -9.46 8.92
CA LEU A 53 9.25 -9.92 8.86
C LEU A 53 8.86 -10.45 7.48
N LEU A 54 9.31 -9.80 6.40
CA LEU A 54 9.11 -10.30 5.03
C LEU A 54 9.81 -11.64 4.79
N GLU A 55 11.02 -11.82 5.34
CA GLU A 55 11.78 -13.07 5.23
C GLU A 55 11.08 -14.23 5.99
N ASP A 56 10.56 -13.98 7.19
CA ASP A 56 9.77 -14.96 7.95
C ASP A 56 8.49 -15.36 7.20
N LEU A 57 7.74 -14.38 6.68
CA LEU A 57 6.54 -14.65 5.90
C LEU A 57 6.83 -15.49 4.64
N SER A 58 7.91 -15.16 3.93
CA SER A 58 8.37 -15.92 2.76
C SER A 58 8.68 -17.38 3.13
N THR A 59 9.42 -17.57 4.23
CA THR A 59 9.78 -18.91 4.74
C THR A 59 8.53 -19.72 5.10
N ARG A 60 7.58 -19.11 5.81
CA ARG A 60 6.31 -19.75 6.19
C ARG A 60 5.47 -20.15 4.98
N LEU A 61 5.41 -19.31 3.94
CA LEU A 61 4.70 -19.65 2.70
C LEU A 61 5.35 -20.82 1.96
N GLY A 62 6.70 -20.84 1.90
CA GLY A 62 7.44 -21.97 1.34
C GLY A 62 7.16 -23.28 2.08
N SER A 63 7.16 -23.27 3.42
CA SER A 63 6.81 -24.45 4.22
C SER A 63 5.34 -24.89 4.05
N GLN A 64 4.40 -23.96 3.92
CA GLN A 64 2.98 -24.28 3.68
C GLN A 64 2.75 -24.98 2.33
N SER A 65 3.47 -24.60 1.28
CA SER A 65 3.38 -25.28 -0.03
C SER A 65 3.84 -26.75 0.01
N ASN A 66 4.80 -27.08 0.89
CA ASN A 66 5.29 -28.45 1.05
C ASN A 66 4.31 -29.34 1.83
N LEU A 67 3.61 -28.79 2.84
CA LEU A 67 2.60 -29.52 3.61
C LEU A 67 1.33 -29.83 2.80
N ASN A 68 0.91 -28.91 1.91
CA ASN A 68 -0.29 -29.10 1.09
C ASN A 68 -0.11 -30.18 0.01
N SER A 69 1.15 -30.54 -0.31
CA SER A 69 1.47 -31.60 -1.27
C SER A 69 1.31 -33.02 -0.68
N ASN A 70 1.41 -33.18 0.65
CA ASN A 70 1.26 -34.48 1.33
C ASN A 70 -0.15 -34.78 1.84
N ALA A 71 -1.02 -33.77 1.97
CA ALA A 71 -2.41 -33.96 2.41
C ALA A 71 -3.31 -34.62 1.34
N ASN A 72 -2.85 -34.71 0.09
CA ASN A 72 -3.61 -35.30 -1.03
C ASN A 72 -3.40 -36.81 -1.21
N LEU A 73 -2.66 -37.48 -0.31
CA LEU A 73 -2.32 -38.91 -0.40
C LEU A 73 -3.03 -39.81 0.64
N LEU A 74 -3.89 -39.23 1.49
CA LEU A 74 -4.60 -39.96 2.57
C LEU A 74 -6.14 -39.92 2.43
N GLN A 75 -6.69 -39.42 1.32
CA GLN A 75 -8.11 -39.55 0.97
C GLN A 75 -8.29 -40.51 -0.21
N SER A 76 -7.91 -41.77 -0.04
CA SER A 76 -8.37 -42.87 -0.91
C SER A 76 -8.23 -44.18 -0.16
N SER A 77 -9.17 -44.42 0.74
CA SER A 77 -9.54 -45.76 1.15
C SER A 77 -11.05 -45.78 1.25
N ASP A 78 -11.63 -46.79 0.60
CA ASP A 78 -13.04 -47.12 0.60
C ASP A 78 -13.94 -46.30 -0.34
N ASN A 79 -13.94 -46.70 -1.62
CA ASN A 79 -15.19 -47.20 -2.16
C ASN A 79 -15.04 -48.22 -3.29
N LYS A 80 -15.84 -49.26 -3.13
CA LYS A 80 -15.83 -50.56 -3.79
C LYS A 80 -16.76 -50.53 -5.01
N SER A 81 -16.18 -50.84 -6.17
CA SER A 81 -16.78 -51.54 -7.33
C SER A 81 -18.07 -50.98 -7.95
N LYS A 82 -17.94 -50.37 -9.13
CA LYS A 82 -18.44 -50.98 -10.38
C LYS A 82 -17.81 -50.38 -11.62
N THR A 83 -17.36 -51.28 -12.46
CA THR A 83 -16.67 -51.14 -13.74
C THR A 83 -17.48 -50.43 -14.81
N VAL A 84 -16.98 -49.28 -15.29
CA VAL A 84 -17.06 -48.84 -16.69
C VAL A 84 -15.74 -48.17 -17.07
N LYS A 85 -15.24 -48.50 -18.27
CA LYS A 85 -13.94 -48.14 -18.83
C LYS A 85 -13.66 -46.63 -18.90
N SER A 86 -12.52 -46.26 -18.30
CA SER A 86 -11.50 -45.29 -18.71
C SER A 86 -11.85 -44.22 -19.76
N GLY A 87 -11.86 -42.95 -19.31
CA GLY A 87 -11.62 -41.75 -20.11
C GLY A 87 -12.51 -40.55 -19.76
N THR A 88 -12.19 -39.78 -18.71
CA THR A 88 -12.82 -38.45 -18.49
C THR A 88 -11.81 -37.38 -18.13
N THR A 89 -11.10 -36.94 -19.16
CA THR A 89 -10.59 -35.58 -19.37
C THR A 89 -11.67 -34.53 -19.06
N GLY A 90 -11.32 -33.47 -18.32
CA GLY A 90 -12.03 -32.19 -18.29
C GLY A 90 -13.42 -32.18 -17.66
N ILE A 91 -13.53 -31.60 -16.45
CA ILE A 91 -14.69 -30.73 -16.19
C ILE A 91 -14.38 -29.38 -16.85
N THR A 92 -14.44 -29.41 -18.18
CA THR A 92 -14.52 -28.27 -19.09
C THR A 92 -15.89 -27.61 -18.96
N GLY A 93 -16.22 -27.16 -17.76
CA GLY A 93 -17.04 -25.96 -17.62
C GLY A 93 -16.06 -24.83 -17.83
N SER A 94 -15.98 -24.27 -19.03
CA SER A 94 -15.09 -23.15 -19.33
C SER A 94 -15.53 -21.95 -18.48
N THR A 95 -15.07 -21.88 -17.23
CA THR A 95 -15.54 -20.91 -16.27
C THR A 95 -15.29 -19.52 -16.84
N GLN A 96 -16.33 -18.70 -16.88
CA GLN A 96 -16.24 -17.38 -17.49
C GLN A 96 -15.18 -16.55 -16.74
N CYS A 97 -14.37 -15.80 -17.50
CA CYS A 97 -13.32 -14.95 -16.98
C CYS A 97 -13.86 -14.01 -15.89
N LYS A 98 -13.20 -13.97 -14.74
CA LYS A 98 -13.64 -13.19 -13.58
C LYS A 98 -13.36 -11.68 -13.69
N ALA A 99 -12.62 -11.23 -14.71
CA ALA A 99 -12.26 -9.82 -14.88
C ALA A 99 -13.48 -8.95 -15.17
N ILE A 100 -13.50 -7.74 -14.62
CA ILE A 100 -14.53 -6.72 -14.90
C ILE A 100 -14.01 -5.78 -15.99
N THR A 101 -14.79 -5.64 -17.07
CA THR A 101 -14.44 -4.75 -18.18
C THR A 101 -14.60 -3.28 -17.79
N LYS A 102 -14.06 -2.36 -18.59
CA LYS A 102 -14.29 -0.91 -18.44
C LYS A 102 -15.77 -0.49 -18.45
N LYS A 103 -16.66 -1.36 -18.97
CA LYS A 103 -18.12 -1.16 -18.98
C LYS A 103 -18.81 -1.66 -17.70
N GLY A 104 -18.07 -2.28 -16.78
CA GLY A 104 -18.56 -2.79 -15.50
C GLY A 104 -19.18 -4.17 -15.55
N THR A 105 -19.19 -4.81 -16.71
CA THR A 105 -19.67 -6.19 -16.86
C THR A 105 -18.51 -7.15 -16.80
N GLN A 106 -18.76 -8.36 -16.28
CA GLN A 106 -17.82 -9.46 -16.32
C GLN A 106 -17.42 -9.75 -17.77
N CYS A 107 -16.15 -10.07 -18.00
CA CYS A 107 -15.64 -10.45 -19.30
C CYS A 107 -16.42 -11.67 -19.81
N SER A 108 -16.99 -11.58 -21.01
CA SER A 108 -17.79 -12.67 -21.61
C SER A 108 -16.95 -13.84 -22.15
N ARG A 109 -15.62 -13.72 -22.10
CA ARG A 109 -14.72 -14.78 -22.56
C ARG A 109 -14.54 -15.83 -21.47
N ASN A 110 -14.25 -17.04 -21.89
CA ASN A 110 -13.87 -18.11 -20.98
C ASN A 110 -12.48 -17.88 -20.39
N ALA A 111 -12.31 -18.30 -19.15
CA ALA A 111 -10.99 -18.34 -18.53
C ALA A 111 -10.11 -19.36 -19.24
N LYS A 112 -8.80 -19.11 -19.23
CA LYS A 112 -7.81 -20.07 -19.73
C LYS A 112 -7.81 -21.27 -18.79
N GLU A 113 -7.56 -22.46 -19.33
CA GLU A 113 -7.38 -23.67 -18.52
C GLU A 113 -6.34 -23.43 -17.42
N GLY A 114 -6.71 -23.75 -16.17
CA GLY A 114 -5.89 -23.49 -14.98
C GLY A 114 -5.82 -22.03 -14.52
N SER A 115 -6.63 -21.12 -15.08
CA SER A 115 -6.71 -19.72 -14.67
C SER A 115 -8.15 -19.28 -14.41
N ASP A 116 -8.30 -18.22 -13.60
CA ASP A 116 -9.57 -17.49 -13.42
C ASP A 116 -9.83 -16.46 -14.52
N TYR A 117 -8.84 -16.20 -15.37
CA TYR A 117 -8.85 -15.11 -16.33
C TYR A 117 -8.59 -15.60 -17.76
N CYS A 118 -9.15 -14.87 -18.72
CA CYS A 118 -8.90 -15.13 -20.12
C CYS A 118 -7.53 -14.57 -20.55
N TRP A 119 -7.09 -14.92 -21.76
CA TRP A 119 -5.84 -14.45 -22.34
C TRP A 119 -5.72 -12.91 -22.41
N GLN A 120 -6.82 -12.17 -22.44
CA GLN A 120 -6.80 -10.69 -22.40
C GLN A 120 -6.59 -10.10 -21.01
N HIS A 121 -6.81 -10.90 -19.97
CA HIS A 121 -6.80 -10.47 -18.58
C HIS A 121 -5.78 -11.28 -17.76
N GLN A 122 -4.71 -11.74 -18.40
CA GLN A 122 -3.57 -12.35 -17.73
C GLN A 122 -2.92 -11.28 -16.83
N GLY A 123 -3.08 -11.41 -15.51
CA GLY A 123 -2.60 -10.41 -14.54
C GLY A 123 -3.62 -9.33 -14.17
N TYR A 124 -4.92 -9.61 -14.27
CA TYR A 124 -5.95 -8.70 -13.76
C TYR A 124 -5.80 -8.50 -12.23
N ASN A 125 -5.22 -7.37 -11.84
CA ASN A 125 -5.24 -6.84 -10.48
C ASN A 125 -6.52 -6.01 -10.37
N GLY A 126 -7.55 -6.55 -9.72
CA GLY A 126 -8.88 -5.94 -9.68
C GLY A 126 -8.83 -4.45 -9.39
N GLY A 127 -9.51 -3.65 -10.22
CA GLY A 127 -9.49 -2.19 -10.20
C GLY A 127 -9.41 -1.62 -8.79
N GLU A 128 -8.19 -1.26 -8.41
CA GLU A 128 -7.82 -0.85 -7.07
C GLU A 128 -8.53 0.47 -6.77
N ASN A 129 -9.36 0.46 -5.73
CA ASN A 129 -10.11 1.63 -5.29
C ASN A 129 -9.12 2.62 -4.66
N THR A 130 -8.50 3.45 -5.49
CA THR A 130 -7.51 4.44 -5.04
C THR A 130 -8.20 5.46 -4.12
N GLN A 131 -7.97 5.29 -2.81
CA GLN A 131 -8.36 6.21 -1.75
C GLN A 131 -7.59 7.54 -1.92
N ILE A 132 -8.14 8.50 -2.65
CA ILE A 132 -7.59 9.86 -2.70
C ILE A 132 -8.31 10.69 -1.64
N SER A 133 -7.76 10.68 -0.42
CA SER A 133 -8.26 11.44 0.73
C SER A 133 -7.49 12.75 0.88
N SER A 134 -8.11 13.87 0.48
CA SER A 134 -7.67 15.22 0.84
C SER A 134 -8.84 16.19 0.68
N GLY A 135 -9.74 16.28 1.68
CA GLY A 135 -10.81 17.29 1.77
C GLY A 135 -11.91 17.24 0.68
N SER A 136 -11.69 16.50 -0.40
CA SER A 136 -12.64 16.15 -1.45
C SER A 136 -13.46 14.95 -1.01
N ARG A 137 -14.79 14.98 -1.22
CA ARG A 137 -15.62 13.78 -1.05
C ARG A 137 -14.96 12.60 -1.77
N GLU A 138 -14.85 11.47 -1.09
CA GLU A 138 -14.28 10.26 -1.68
C GLU A 138 -15.05 9.90 -2.96
N ILE A 139 -14.36 9.98 -4.09
CA ILE A 139 -14.94 9.70 -5.39
C ILE A 139 -14.59 8.26 -5.77
N PHE A 140 -15.62 7.44 -5.85
CA PHE A 140 -15.54 6.07 -6.30
C PHE A 140 -15.86 6.00 -7.79
N THR A 141 -15.27 5.02 -8.48
CA THR A 141 -15.67 4.69 -9.86
C THR A 141 -16.74 3.62 -9.83
N GLY A 142 -17.92 3.95 -10.35
CA GLY A 142 -19.03 3.00 -10.47
C GLY A 142 -18.79 2.00 -11.61
N PRO A 143 -19.53 0.88 -11.63
CA PRO A 143 -19.38 -0.15 -12.65
C PRO A 143 -19.55 0.43 -14.07
N ARG A 144 -20.43 1.41 -14.25
CA ARG A 144 -20.69 2.04 -15.57
C ARG A 144 -19.69 3.15 -15.94
N GLY A 145 -18.53 3.23 -15.26
CA GLY A 145 -17.51 4.27 -15.46
C GLY A 145 -17.90 5.67 -14.96
N GLY A 146 -19.12 5.83 -14.43
CA GLY A 146 -19.55 7.07 -13.78
C GLY A 146 -18.90 7.21 -12.42
N GLN A 147 -18.38 8.39 -12.13
CA GLN A 147 -17.85 8.73 -10.80
C GLN A 147 -19.00 9.03 -9.84
N TYR A 148 -18.90 8.57 -8.59
CA TYR A 148 -19.90 8.81 -7.55
C TYR A 148 -19.26 9.00 -6.18
N TYR A 149 -19.98 9.64 -5.25
CA TYR A 149 -19.61 9.69 -3.84
C TYR A 149 -20.76 9.19 -2.96
N ILE A 150 -20.46 8.78 -1.72
CA ILE A 150 -21.48 8.45 -0.71
C ILE A 150 -21.84 9.75 0.03
N ASN A 151 -23.11 10.16 -0.03
CA ASN A 151 -23.57 11.37 0.66
C ASN A 151 -23.78 11.12 2.17
N SER A 152 -24.06 12.18 2.94
CA SER A 152 -24.31 12.09 4.39
C SER A 152 -25.50 11.21 4.79
N LYS A 153 -26.36 10.83 3.84
CA LYS A 153 -27.47 9.90 4.04
C LYS A 153 -27.12 8.45 3.65
N GLY A 154 -25.84 8.16 3.35
CA GLY A 154 -25.38 6.84 2.92
C GLY A 154 -25.75 6.45 1.49
N LYS A 155 -26.26 7.38 0.66
CA LYS A 155 -26.71 7.09 -0.71
C LYS A 155 -25.63 7.46 -1.75
N LYS A 156 -25.51 6.65 -2.80
CA LYS A 156 -24.65 6.92 -3.97
C LYS A 156 -25.15 8.13 -4.74
N THR A 157 -24.28 9.10 -4.96
CA THR A 157 -24.57 10.32 -5.73
C THR A 157 -23.55 10.46 -6.86
N TYR A 158 -24.01 10.45 -8.11
CA TYR A 158 -23.13 10.49 -9.28
C TYR A 158 -22.65 11.91 -9.59
N VAL A 159 -21.37 12.04 -9.93
CA VAL A 159 -20.74 13.29 -10.35
C VAL A 159 -21.02 13.49 -11.84
N ARG A 160 -21.71 14.59 -12.20
CA ARG A 160 -21.82 15.02 -13.60
C ARG A 160 -20.55 15.78 -13.98
N LYS A 161 -19.93 15.40 -15.11
CA LYS A 161 -18.86 16.20 -15.73
C LYS A 161 -19.47 17.53 -16.20
N LYS A 162 -18.92 18.66 -15.75
CA LYS A 162 -19.24 19.96 -16.37
C LYS A 162 -18.74 19.93 -17.83
N LYS A 163 -19.57 20.38 -18.76
CA LYS A 163 -19.22 20.54 -20.17
C LYS A 163 -18.35 21.79 -20.33
#